data_AF-A0A2S2R558-F1
#
_entry.id   AF-A0A2S2R558-F1
#
_cell.length_a   1.000
_cell.length_b   1.000
_cell.length_c   1.000
_cell.angle_alpha   90.00
_cell.angle_beta   90.00
_cell.angle_gamma   90.00
#
_symmetry.space_group_name_H-M   'P 1'
#
loop_
_entity.id
_entity.type
_entity.pdbx_description
1 polymer ?
#
loop_
_entity_poly.entity_id
_entity_poly.type
_entity_poly.pdbx_seq_one_letter_code
_entity_poly.pdbx_strand_id
1 'polypeptide(L)'
;MLSTWARPLSYQLAGNRHHCRYLPRMIYTTHALYRNPSNQPDVMGALLRFLLATVFVASAVLSQNDLQEEFPPGWTEKCIGCMCEASSGCNQTLECIEQNEVKYCGVFLLSDIYWQDAGTPVLQGDNPMRIGAFERCVRDPYCAARAVNQYIQRYAKDCNRDGVLSCDDYVRLHYFGEASCERPISSLPYYRIFRSCIMS
;
A
#
# COMPACT_ATOMS: atom_id res chain seq x y z
N MET A 1 23.55 31.96 -8.90
CA MET A 1 22.47 32.87 -9.32
C MET A 1 21.17 32.23 -8.90
N LEU A 2 20.62 32.71 -7.79
CA LEU A 2 19.35 32.27 -7.21
C LEU A 2 18.23 33.07 -7.89
N SER A 3 17.20 32.39 -8.41
CA SER A 3 15.93 33.03 -8.73
C SER A 3 14.79 32.18 -8.18
N THR A 4 14.53 32.43 -6.91
CA THR A 4 13.27 32.19 -6.20
C THR A 4 12.19 33.12 -6.74
N TRP A 5 11.01 32.59 -7.05
CA TRP A 5 9.74 33.32 -6.90
C TRP A 5 8.66 32.37 -6.39
N ALA A 6 8.36 32.52 -5.11
CA ALA A 6 7.10 32.14 -4.52
C ALA A 6 6.21 33.39 -4.48
N ARG A 7 4.89 33.25 -4.70
CA ARG A 7 3.86 33.52 -3.68
C ARG A 7 2.41 33.34 -4.19
N PRO A 8 1.46 33.13 -3.25
CA PRO A 8 0.13 32.56 -3.47
C PRO A 8 -0.99 33.61 -3.50
N LEU A 9 -2.22 33.20 -3.82
CA LEU A 9 -3.43 33.93 -3.46
C LEU A 9 -4.43 33.00 -2.73
N SER A 10 -4.43 33.14 -1.41
CA SER A 10 -5.50 32.77 -0.50
C SER A 10 -6.57 33.87 -0.51
N TYR A 11 -7.84 33.51 -0.73
CA TYR A 11 -8.96 34.39 -0.42
C TYR A 11 -9.55 34.01 0.94
N GLN A 12 -9.38 34.91 1.92
CA GLN A 12 -10.18 34.97 3.15
C GLN A 12 -11.22 36.07 2.96
N LEU A 13 -12.48 35.79 3.30
CA LEU A 13 -13.47 36.83 3.55
C LEU A 13 -14.00 36.75 4.98
N ALA A 14 -13.99 37.93 5.57
CA ALA A 14 -14.31 38.32 6.93
C ALA A 14 -15.70 37.88 7.42
N GLY A 15 -15.80 37.72 8.74
CA GLY A 15 -17.06 37.58 9.44
C GLY A 15 -17.72 38.91 9.80
N ASN A 16 -18.91 38.82 10.39
CA ASN A 16 -19.31 39.77 11.43
C ASN A 16 -20.39 39.17 12.36
N ARG A 17 -20.33 39.57 13.62
CA ARG A 17 -21.02 38.96 14.77
C ARG A 17 -21.82 40.06 15.47
N HIS A 18 -23.16 40.02 15.53
CA HIS A 18 -23.93 40.89 16.44
C HIS A 18 -25.20 40.22 17.01
N HIS A 19 -25.10 39.94 18.33
CA HIS A 19 -26.05 40.17 19.43
C HIS A 19 -27.52 39.70 19.39
N CYS A 20 -27.82 38.85 20.38
CA CYS A 20 -29.13 38.58 20.98
C CYS A 20 -29.85 39.85 21.48
N ARG A 21 -31.21 39.84 21.49
CA ARG A 21 -32.04 40.07 22.70
C ARG A 21 -33.57 40.08 22.40
N TYR A 22 -34.30 39.31 23.22
CA TYR A 22 -35.67 39.45 23.75
C TYR A 22 -36.92 39.61 22.84
N LEU A 23 -37.79 38.59 22.92
CA LEU A 23 -39.26 38.60 22.76
C LEU A 23 -39.94 39.38 23.92
N PRO A 24 -41.16 39.98 23.80
CA PRO A 24 -42.41 39.19 23.75
C PRO A 24 -43.68 39.82 23.11
N ARG A 25 -44.74 38.99 23.09
CA ARG A 25 -46.20 39.24 22.95
C ARG A 25 -46.77 39.54 21.56
N MET A 26 -47.14 38.47 20.87
CA MET A 26 -48.17 38.47 19.82
C MET A 26 -49.57 38.56 20.43
N ILE A 27 -50.36 39.47 19.88
CA ILE A 27 -51.75 39.76 20.19
C ILE A 27 -52.64 38.71 19.52
N TYR A 28 -53.59 38.18 20.28
CA TYR A 28 -54.65 37.30 19.79
C TYR A 28 -55.65 38.10 18.95
N THR A 29 -55.82 37.74 17.69
CA THR A 29 -57.08 37.91 16.97
C THR A 29 -57.48 36.56 16.38
N THR A 30 -58.54 36.03 16.97
CA THR A 30 -59.37 34.92 16.52
C THR A 30 -59.78 35.13 15.07
N HIS A 31 -59.81 34.09 14.23
CA HIS A 31 -60.84 33.86 13.21
C HIS A 31 -60.91 32.36 12.88
N ALA A 32 -62.08 31.81 13.17
CA ALA A 32 -62.78 30.72 12.50
C ALA A 32 -62.06 29.38 12.25
N LEU A 33 -62.66 28.37 12.89
CA LEU A 33 -62.55 26.94 12.67
C LEU A 33 -62.59 26.59 11.18
N TYR A 34 -61.52 25.98 10.68
CA TYR A 34 -61.58 25.06 9.55
C TYR A 34 -60.90 23.75 9.96
N ARG A 35 -61.72 22.75 10.31
CA ARG A 35 -61.26 21.38 10.54
C ARG A 35 -61.15 20.72 9.16
N ASN A 36 -59.93 20.47 8.69
CA ASN A 36 -59.65 19.63 7.50
C ASN A 36 -58.32 18.87 7.73
N PRO A 37 -58.12 17.68 7.16
CA PRO A 37 -58.06 16.47 7.97
C PRO A 37 -56.91 15.58 7.47
N SER A 38 -55.69 15.76 7.96
CA SER A 38 -54.62 14.81 7.66
C SER A 38 -53.42 15.11 8.54
N ASN A 39 -53.47 14.65 9.77
CA ASN A 39 -52.27 14.30 10.52
C ASN A 39 -51.70 12.99 9.90
N GLN A 40 -51.44 13.01 8.60
CA GLN A 40 -50.73 11.94 7.93
C GLN A 40 -49.24 12.23 8.15
N PRO A 41 -48.47 11.29 8.71
CA PRO A 41 -47.02 11.43 8.70
C PRO A 41 -46.60 11.68 7.26
N ASP A 42 -45.64 12.58 7.03
CA ASP A 42 -45.07 12.87 5.71
C ASP A 42 -44.23 11.65 5.26
N VAL A 43 -44.91 10.52 5.06
CA VAL A 43 -44.31 9.19 4.82
C VAL A 43 -43.47 9.26 3.56
N MET A 44 -43.94 9.99 2.54
CA MET A 44 -43.25 10.13 1.27
C MET A 44 -41.94 10.93 1.39
N GLY A 45 -41.93 12.00 2.19
CA GLY A 45 -40.71 12.78 2.47
C GLY A 45 -39.70 12.01 3.32
N ALA A 46 -40.18 11.22 4.28
CA ALA A 46 -39.36 10.31 5.06
C ALA A 46 -38.78 9.19 4.20
N LEU A 47 -39.60 8.52 3.39
CA LEU A 47 -39.19 7.47 2.45
C LEU A 47 -38.15 7.98 1.45
N LEU A 48 -38.33 9.18 0.89
CA LEU A 48 -37.34 9.76 -0.03
C LEU A 48 -36.00 10.02 0.67
N ARG A 49 -35.99 10.48 1.92
CA ARG A 49 -34.76 10.69 2.70
C ARG A 49 -34.09 9.37 3.07
N PHE A 50 -34.86 8.35 3.44
CA PHE A 50 -34.34 7.00 3.66
C PHE A 50 -33.76 6.41 2.37
N LEU A 51 -34.45 6.54 1.25
CA LEU A 51 -33.97 6.08 -0.06
C LEU A 51 -32.67 6.79 -0.46
N LEU A 52 -32.62 8.13 -0.38
CA LEU A 52 -31.41 8.90 -0.67
C LEU A 52 -30.24 8.55 0.26
N ALA A 53 -30.49 8.34 1.56
CA ALA A 53 -29.48 7.90 2.52
C ALA A 53 -28.98 6.47 2.23
N THR A 54 -29.88 5.54 1.88
CA THR A 54 -29.50 4.16 1.51
C THR A 54 -28.70 4.11 0.21
N VAL A 55 -29.04 4.95 -0.79
CA VAL A 55 -28.29 5.07 -2.04
C VAL A 55 -26.89 5.64 -1.77
N PHE A 56 -26.77 6.67 -0.91
CA PHE A 56 -25.48 7.27 -0.55
C PHE A 56 -24.57 6.31 0.22
N VAL A 57 -25.13 5.50 1.13
CA VAL A 57 -24.39 4.45 1.84
C VAL A 57 -24.01 3.34 0.88
N ALA A 58 -24.90 2.90 -0.02
CA ALA A 58 -24.60 1.88 -1.01
C ALA A 58 -23.47 2.31 -1.97
N SER A 59 -23.47 3.57 -2.44
CA SER A 59 -22.39 4.07 -3.30
C SER A 59 -21.07 4.28 -2.55
N ALA A 60 -21.10 4.59 -1.24
CA ALA A 60 -19.90 4.61 -0.41
C ALA A 60 -19.33 3.19 -0.16
N VAL A 61 -20.19 2.19 0.02
CA VAL A 61 -19.80 0.77 0.21
C VAL A 61 -19.25 0.16 -1.09
N LEU A 62 -19.78 0.56 -2.26
CA LEU A 62 -19.30 0.08 -3.57
C LEU A 62 -17.97 0.72 -4.02
N SER A 63 -17.44 1.72 -3.29
CA SER A 63 -16.18 2.38 -3.65
C SER A 63 -14.97 1.88 -2.85
N GLN A 64 -15.14 0.89 -1.97
CA GLN A 64 -14.04 0.28 -1.22
C GLN A 64 -13.56 -1.02 -1.89
N ASN A 65 -13.17 -0.91 -3.16
CA ASN A 65 -12.20 -1.86 -3.70
C ASN A 65 -10.83 -1.22 -3.53
N ASP A 66 -10.35 -1.17 -2.29
CA ASP A 66 -8.92 -0.96 -2.07
C ASP A 66 -8.21 -2.17 -2.69
N LEU A 67 -7.37 -1.90 -3.68
CA LEU A 67 -6.38 -2.86 -4.19
C LEU A 67 -5.34 -3.09 -3.08
N GLN A 68 -5.76 -3.69 -1.98
CA GLN A 68 -4.86 -4.07 -0.91
C GLN A 68 -4.16 -5.34 -1.39
N GLU A 69 -2.91 -5.22 -1.83
CA GLU A 69 -2.06 -6.40 -2.04
C GLU A 69 -1.98 -7.15 -0.70
N GLU A 70 -2.72 -8.25 -0.59
CA GLU A 70 -2.69 -9.10 0.60
C GLU A 70 -1.40 -9.93 0.54
N PHE A 71 -0.38 -9.46 1.26
CA PHE A 71 0.86 -10.20 1.42
C PHE A 71 0.67 -11.45 2.28
N PRO A 72 1.46 -12.50 2.06
CA PRO A 72 1.35 -13.71 2.87
C PRO A 72 1.78 -13.43 4.34
N PRO A 73 1.29 -14.23 5.30
CA PRO A 73 1.57 -14.05 6.73
C PRO A 73 3.06 -13.81 7.05
N GLY A 74 3.35 -12.87 7.95
CA GLY A 74 4.73 -12.58 8.36
C GLY A 74 5.54 -11.74 7.38
N TRP A 75 4.98 -11.37 6.22
CA TRP A 75 5.58 -10.36 5.34
C TRP A 75 5.38 -8.96 5.92
N THR A 76 6.47 -8.22 6.12
CA THR A 76 6.46 -6.89 6.76
C THR A 76 7.55 -6.01 6.18
N GLU A 77 7.47 -4.69 6.40
CA GLU A 77 8.55 -3.76 6.03
C GLU A 77 9.90 -4.14 6.67
N LYS A 78 9.86 -4.62 7.93
CA LYS A 78 11.05 -5.12 8.62
C LYS A 78 11.64 -6.35 7.93
N CYS A 79 10.78 -7.26 7.46
CA CYS A 79 11.20 -8.46 6.76
C CYS A 79 12.02 -8.13 5.51
N ILE A 80 11.43 -7.36 4.60
CA ILE A 80 12.10 -6.97 3.35
C ILE A 80 13.32 -6.06 3.62
N GLY A 81 13.26 -5.18 4.62
CA GLY A 81 14.40 -4.36 5.03
C GLY A 81 15.60 -5.21 5.48
N CYS A 82 15.36 -6.25 6.29
CA CYS A 82 16.43 -7.14 6.74
C CYS A 82 16.96 -8.06 5.63
N MET A 83 16.13 -8.42 4.65
CA MET A 83 16.60 -9.12 3.45
C MET A 83 17.53 -8.23 2.61
N CYS A 84 17.20 -6.94 2.48
CA CYS A 84 18.04 -5.95 1.81
C CYS A 84 19.40 -5.75 2.51
N GLU A 85 19.40 -5.65 3.84
CA GLU A 85 20.62 -5.57 4.64
C GLU A 85 21.49 -6.82 4.46
N ALA A 86 20.89 -8.01 4.52
CA ALA A 86 21.59 -9.27 4.34
C ALA A 86 22.18 -9.44 2.93
N SER A 87 21.47 -8.96 1.89
CA SER A 87 21.92 -9.07 0.50
C SER A 87 23.12 -8.18 0.19
N SER A 88 23.06 -6.91 0.56
CA SER A 88 24.06 -5.92 0.11
C SER A 88 24.39 -4.83 1.13
N GLY A 89 23.89 -4.91 2.36
CA GLY A 89 23.86 -3.77 3.28
C GLY A 89 22.97 -2.64 2.77
N CYS A 90 21.91 -3.00 2.01
CA CYS A 90 21.06 -2.05 1.29
C CYS A 90 21.82 -1.06 0.39
N ASN A 91 22.94 -1.48 -0.19
CA ASN A 91 23.80 -0.60 -0.97
C ASN A 91 23.22 -0.31 -2.36
N GLN A 92 22.64 0.88 -2.54
CA GLN A 92 22.05 1.34 -3.81
C GLN A 92 23.08 1.68 -4.88
N THR A 93 24.37 1.79 -4.54
CA THR A 93 25.43 2.11 -5.50
C THR A 93 26.11 0.86 -6.06
N LEU A 94 25.71 -0.33 -5.59
CA LEU A 94 26.28 -1.59 -6.03
C LEU A 94 26.05 -1.80 -7.53
N GLU A 95 27.14 -2.02 -8.25
CA GLU A 95 27.09 -2.45 -9.64
C GLU A 95 26.64 -3.91 -9.73
N CYS A 96 26.12 -4.30 -10.90
CA CYS A 96 25.75 -5.69 -11.12
C CYS A 96 26.99 -6.59 -11.09
N ILE A 97 26.85 -7.76 -10.47
CA ILE A 97 27.91 -8.76 -10.34
C ILE A 97 27.53 -9.96 -11.21
N GLU A 98 28.46 -10.47 -12.00
CA GLU A 98 28.27 -11.69 -12.78
C GLU A 98 28.97 -12.87 -12.12
N GLN A 99 28.24 -13.97 -11.93
CA GLN A 99 28.75 -15.23 -11.37
C GLN A 99 28.14 -16.41 -12.13
N ASN A 100 28.97 -17.31 -12.65
CA ASN A 100 28.52 -18.48 -13.42
C ASN A 100 27.53 -18.13 -14.54
N GLU A 101 27.81 -17.07 -15.30
CA GLU A 101 26.96 -16.56 -16.39
C GLU A 101 25.59 -16.01 -15.94
N VAL A 102 25.35 -15.90 -14.63
CA VAL A 102 24.17 -15.27 -14.04
C VAL A 102 24.53 -13.89 -13.52
N LYS A 103 23.72 -12.89 -13.87
CA LYS A 103 23.89 -11.50 -13.45
C LYS A 103 23.01 -11.19 -12.26
N TYR A 104 23.60 -10.65 -11.19
CA TYR A 104 22.93 -10.25 -9.96
C TYR A 104 23.03 -8.74 -9.78
N CYS A 105 21.91 -8.07 -9.51
CA CYS A 105 21.87 -6.61 -9.50
C CYS A 105 21.03 -6.06 -8.33
N GLY A 106 21.36 -4.83 -7.94
CA GLY A 106 20.55 -4.03 -7.02
C GLY A 106 20.68 -4.42 -5.55
N VAL A 107 19.91 -3.73 -4.71
CA VAL A 107 20.01 -3.85 -3.24
C VAL A 107 19.69 -5.25 -2.72
N PHE A 108 18.91 -6.02 -3.48
CA PHE A 108 18.52 -7.39 -3.12
C PHE A 108 19.39 -8.47 -3.78
N LEU A 109 20.33 -8.10 -4.66
CA LEU A 109 21.10 -9.01 -5.51
C LEU A 109 20.19 -9.98 -6.28
N LEU A 110 19.20 -9.45 -7.00
CA LEU A 110 18.27 -10.27 -7.79
C LEU A 110 18.96 -10.75 -9.07
N SER A 111 18.71 -12.00 -9.45
CA SER A 111 19.03 -12.49 -10.79
C SER A 111 17.95 -12.13 -11.81
N ASP A 112 18.29 -12.21 -13.09
CA ASP A 112 17.35 -12.03 -14.20
C ASP A 112 16.26 -13.12 -14.20
N ILE A 113 16.60 -14.35 -13.82
CA ILE A 113 15.64 -15.46 -13.66
C ILE A 113 14.65 -15.15 -12.53
N TYR A 114 15.14 -14.70 -11.37
CA TYR A 114 14.28 -14.31 -10.25
C TYR A 114 13.29 -13.22 -10.67
N TRP A 115 13.77 -12.21 -11.40
CA TRP A 115 12.93 -11.12 -11.91
C TRP A 115 11.89 -11.59 -12.92
N GLN A 116 12.21 -12.57 -13.77
CA GLN A 116 11.26 -13.20 -14.69
C GLN A 116 10.18 -13.99 -13.95
N ASP A 117 10.58 -14.80 -12.98
CA ASP A 117 9.69 -15.59 -12.14
C ASP A 117 8.72 -14.71 -11.32
N ALA A 118 9.21 -13.54 -10.89
CA ALA A 118 8.42 -12.48 -10.26
C ALA A 118 7.40 -11.80 -11.20
N GLY A 119 7.34 -12.15 -12.48
CA GLY A 119 6.40 -11.56 -13.43
C GLY A 119 6.95 -10.33 -14.17
N THR A 120 8.28 -10.16 -14.22
CA THR A 120 8.96 -9.09 -14.97
C THR A 120 8.50 -7.66 -14.62
N PRO A 121 8.43 -7.28 -13.33
CA PRO A 121 8.03 -5.92 -12.97
C PRO A 121 9.00 -4.90 -13.57
N VAL A 122 8.47 -3.77 -14.01
CA VAL A 122 9.26 -2.67 -14.57
C VAL A 122 8.93 -1.36 -13.88
N LEU A 123 9.74 -0.34 -14.14
CA LEU A 123 9.45 1.03 -13.73
C LEU A 123 8.11 1.49 -14.32
N GLN A 124 7.46 2.46 -13.68
CA GLN A 124 6.21 2.99 -14.19
C GLN A 124 6.40 3.57 -15.61
N GLY A 125 5.55 3.15 -16.55
CA GLY A 125 5.63 3.58 -17.95
C GLY A 125 6.72 2.89 -18.78
N ASP A 126 7.38 1.88 -18.24
CA ASP A 126 8.38 1.08 -18.93
C ASP A 126 7.79 -0.19 -19.58
N ASN A 127 8.61 -0.91 -20.35
CA ASN A 127 8.23 -2.13 -21.05
C ASN A 127 9.09 -3.32 -20.56
N PRO A 128 8.48 -4.45 -20.13
CA PRO A 128 9.22 -5.65 -19.71
C PRO A 128 10.08 -6.28 -20.82
N MET A 129 9.74 -6.07 -22.10
CA MET A 129 10.49 -6.59 -23.25
C MET A 129 11.67 -5.70 -23.67
N ARG A 130 11.90 -4.58 -22.99
CA ARG A 130 13.02 -3.69 -23.32
C ARG A 130 14.35 -4.33 -22.91
N ILE A 131 15.35 -4.21 -23.79
CA ILE A 131 16.74 -4.56 -23.45
C ILE A 131 17.18 -3.72 -22.25
N GLY A 132 17.60 -4.37 -21.16
CA GLY A 132 17.97 -3.71 -19.91
C GLY A 132 16.80 -3.40 -18.96
N ALA A 133 15.59 -3.92 -19.21
CA ALA A 133 14.44 -3.77 -18.32
C ALA A 133 14.72 -4.33 -16.92
N PHE A 134 15.34 -5.51 -16.86
CA PHE A 134 15.78 -6.15 -15.63
C PHE A 134 16.65 -5.21 -14.79
N GLU A 135 17.80 -4.77 -15.30
CA GLU A 135 18.75 -3.95 -14.54
C GLU A 135 18.14 -2.62 -14.11
N ARG A 136 17.32 -2.02 -14.97
CA ARG A 136 16.64 -0.75 -14.65
C ARG A 136 15.62 -0.92 -13.53
N CYS A 137 14.89 -2.02 -13.50
CA CYS A 137 13.98 -2.31 -12.39
C CYS A 137 14.76 -2.61 -11.11
N VAL A 138 15.64 -3.61 -11.12
CA VAL A 138 16.23 -4.12 -9.87
C VAL A 138 17.25 -3.15 -9.25
N ARG A 139 17.75 -2.15 -9.99
CA ARG A 139 18.55 -1.04 -9.45
C ARG A 139 17.71 0.09 -8.83
N ASP A 140 16.40 0.14 -9.10
CA ASP A 140 15.47 1.02 -8.38
C ASP A 140 14.94 0.30 -7.13
N PRO A 141 15.14 0.83 -5.91
CA PRO A 141 14.75 0.12 -4.69
C PRO A 141 13.26 -0.27 -4.64
N TYR A 142 12.37 0.55 -5.19
CA TYR A 142 10.93 0.28 -5.17
C TYR A 142 10.53 -0.79 -6.19
N CYS A 143 11.10 -0.77 -7.39
CA CYS A 143 10.86 -1.79 -8.39
C CYS A 143 11.51 -3.13 -7.98
N ALA A 144 12.70 -3.10 -7.39
CA ALA A 144 13.35 -4.27 -6.83
C ALA A 144 12.52 -4.89 -5.69
N ALA A 145 12.01 -4.06 -4.77
CA ALA A 145 11.12 -4.52 -3.70
C ALA A 145 9.82 -5.13 -4.27
N ARG A 146 9.26 -4.55 -5.34
CA ARG A 146 8.11 -5.13 -6.03
C ARG A 146 8.43 -6.49 -6.65
N ALA A 147 9.62 -6.69 -7.21
CA ALA A 147 10.04 -7.99 -7.70
C ALA A 147 10.14 -9.04 -6.57
N VAL A 148 10.73 -8.67 -5.42
CA VAL A 148 10.75 -9.56 -4.24
C VAL A 148 9.32 -9.87 -3.78
N ASN A 149 8.48 -8.86 -3.60
CA ASN A 149 7.08 -8.99 -3.23
C ASN A 149 6.33 -9.99 -4.11
N GLN A 150 6.41 -9.82 -5.44
CA GLN A 150 5.71 -10.68 -6.40
C GLN A 150 6.26 -12.11 -6.41
N TYR A 151 7.58 -12.28 -6.25
CA TYR A 151 8.19 -13.59 -6.11
C TYR A 151 7.70 -14.30 -4.84
N ILE A 152 7.69 -13.60 -3.71
CA ILE A 152 7.19 -14.14 -2.44
C ILE A 152 5.70 -14.48 -2.53
N GLN A 153 4.87 -13.60 -3.08
CA GLN A 153 3.44 -13.89 -3.31
C GLN A 153 3.24 -15.15 -4.17
N ARG A 154 4.12 -15.38 -5.15
CA ARG A 154 4.03 -16.52 -6.06
C ARG A 154 4.52 -17.84 -5.46
N TYR A 155 5.56 -17.80 -4.64
CA TYR A 155 6.28 -19.01 -4.21
C TYR A 155 6.32 -19.22 -2.69
N ALA A 156 5.66 -18.37 -1.90
CA ALA A 156 5.58 -18.51 -0.45
C ALA A 156 5.17 -19.94 -0.04
N LYS A 157 6.03 -20.56 0.75
CA LYS A 157 5.82 -21.89 1.34
C LYS A 157 6.67 -22.01 2.60
N ASP A 158 6.28 -22.92 3.48
CA ASP A 158 7.05 -23.27 4.66
C ASP A 158 8.35 -23.96 4.23
N CYS A 159 9.45 -23.20 4.22
CA CYS A 159 10.75 -23.63 3.75
C CYS A 159 11.55 -24.28 4.87
N ASN A 160 11.35 -23.87 6.13
CA ASN A 160 12.09 -24.44 7.25
C ASN A 160 11.37 -25.66 7.89
N ARG A 161 10.13 -25.94 7.46
CA ARG A 161 9.25 -27.04 7.89
C ARG A 161 8.86 -26.97 9.37
N ASP A 162 8.71 -25.76 9.91
CA ASP A 162 8.26 -25.54 11.29
C ASP A 162 6.73 -25.41 11.44
N GLY A 163 5.99 -25.44 10.32
CA GLY A 163 4.54 -25.33 10.27
C GLY A 163 4.03 -23.88 10.31
N VAL A 164 4.92 -22.88 10.28
CA VAL A 164 4.59 -21.46 10.35
C VAL A 164 5.18 -20.72 9.16
N LEU A 165 4.31 -20.20 8.30
CA LEU A 165 4.76 -19.32 7.23
C LEU A 165 5.19 -17.96 7.80
N SER A 166 6.47 -17.62 7.62
CA SER A 166 7.10 -16.48 8.28
C SER A 166 8.17 -15.80 7.41
N CYS A 167 8.72 -14.68 7.91
CA CYS A 167 9.87 -14.03 7.28
C CYS A 167 11.11 -14.94 7.19
N ASP A 168 11.25 -15.93 8.06
CA ASP A 168 12.35 -16.91 7.99
C ASP A 168 12.27 -17.76 6.71
N ASP A 169 11.05 -18.04 6.24
CA ASP A 169 10.82 -18.77 5.00
C ASP A 169 11.13 -17.89 3.79
N TYR A 170 10.70 -16.63 3.83
CA TYR A 170 10.89 -15.70 2.72
C TYR A 170 12.36 -15.36 2.47
N VAL A 171 13.17 -15.24 3.53
CA VAL A 171 14.62 -15.05 3.36
C VAL A 171 15.32 -16.27 2.76
N ARG A 172 14.83 -17.49 3.05
CA ARG A 172 15.36 -18.74 2.44
C ARG A 172 14.93 -18.85 0.99
N LEU A 173 13.68 -18.54 0.73
CA LEU A 173 13.10 -18.51 -0.61
C LEU A 173 13.83 -17.49 -1.49
N HIS A 174 14.18 -16.33 -0.95
CA HIS A 174 14.99 -15.33 -1.64
C HIS A 174 16.39 -15.81 -1.98
N TYR A 175 17.06 -16.45 -1.01
CA TYR A 175 18.46 -16.86 -1.16
C TYR A 175 18.65 -18.10 -2.04
N PHE A 176 17.79 -19.11 -1.90
CA PHE A 176 17.92 -20.39 -2.60
C PHE A 176 16.95 -20.55 -3.79
N GLY A 177 15.93 -19.69 -3.90
CA GLY A 177 14.82 -19.89 -4.83
C GLY A 177 13.86 -20.99 -4.38
N GLU A 178 12.73 -21.09 -5.07
CA GLU A 178 11.64 -22.02 -4.77
C GLU A 178 12.11 -23.48 -4.67
N ALA A 179 12.92 -23.94 -5.62
CA ALA A 179 13.31 -25.35 -5.71
C ALA A 179 14.26 -25.82 -4.59
N SER A 180 14.85 -24.91 -3.82
CA SER A 180 15.94 -25.24 -2.88
C SER A 180 15.83 -24.53 -1.53
N CYS A 181 14.72 -23.85 -1.22
CA CYS A 181 14.58 -23.08 0.02
C CYS A 181 14.64 -23.91 1.31
N GLU A 182 14.44 -25.23 1.21
CA GLU A 182 14.53 -26.16 2.35
C GLU A 182 15.98 -26.52 2.75
N ARG A 183 16.97 -26.05 1.99
CA ARG A 183 18.37 -26.29 2.30
C ARG A 183 18.79 -25.57 3.60
N PRO A 184 19.75 -26.14 4.36
CA PRO A 184 20.28 -25.47 5.55
C PRO A 184 20.95 -24.14 5.19
N ILE A 185 20.49 -23.06 5.83
CA ILE A 185 20.99 -21.68 5.61
C ILE A 185 21.80 -21.12 6.80
N SER A 186 21.72 -21.77 7.97
CA SER A 186 22.15 -21.21 9.26
C SER A 186 23.64 -20.84 9.36
N SER A 187 24.50 -21.50 8.58
CA SER A 187 25.94 -21.23 8.54
C SER A 187 26.33 -20.09 7.60
N LEU A 188 25.42 -19.62 6.75
CA LEU A 188 25.72 -18.63 5.72
C LEU A 188 25.79 -17.21 6.32
N PRO A 189 26.81 -16.40 5.94
CA PRO A 189 26.91 -15.01 6.39
C PRO A 189 25.64 -14.20 6.13
N TYR A 190 25.02 -14.40 4.97
CA TYR A 190 23.74 -13.79 4.59
C TYR A 190 22.67 -13.95 5.68
N TYR A 191 22.41 -15.19 6.09
CA TYR A 191 21.37 -15.48 7.09
C TYR A 191 21.74 -14.97 8.48
N ARG A 192 23.03 -14.99 8.85
CA ARG A 192 23.48 -14.39 10.13
C ARG A 192 23.19 -12.90 10.20
N ILE A 193 23.44 -12.16 9.12
CA ILE A 193 23.13 -10.72 9.03
C ILE A 193 21.62 -10.51 9.13
N PHE A 194 20.84 -11.26 8.34
CA PHE A 194 19.38 -11.22 8.39
C PHE A 194 18.84 -11.46 9.82
N ARG A 195 19.31 -12.52 10.50
CA ARG A 195 18.85 -12.86 11.86
C ARG A 195 19.20 -11.77 12.87
N SER A 196 20.36 -11.14 12.73
CA SER A 196 20.72 -9.99 13.57
C SER A 196 19.75 -8.82 13.38
N CYS A 197 19.37 -8.52 12.14
CA CYS A 197 18.46 -7.42 11.81
C CYS A 197 17.00 -7.71 12.23
N ILE A 198 16.49 -8.93 11.98
CA ILE A 198 15.08 -9.23 12.28
C ILE A 198 14.80 -9.25 13.78
N MET A 199 15.82 -9.50 14.60
CA MET A 199 15.78 -9.55 16.06
C MET A 199 16.05 -8.22 16.76
N SER A 200 16.62 -7.22 16.07
CA SER A 200 16.85 -5.87 16.62
C SER A 200 15.60 -5.02 16.62
#